data_AF-A0A644YL12-F1
#
_entry.id   AF-A0A644YL12-F1
#
_cell.length_a   1.000
_cell.length_b   1.000
_cell.length_c   1.000
_cell.angle_alpha   90.00
_cell.angle_beta   90.00
_cell.angle_gamma   90.00
#
_symmetry.space_group_name_H-M   'P 1'
#
loop_
_entity.id
_entity.type
_entity.pdbx_description
1 polymer ?
#
loop_
_entity_poly.entity_id
_entity_poly.type
_entity_poly.pdbx_seq_one_letter_code
_entity_poly.pdbx_strand_id
1 'polypeptide(L)' 'MRSRKDEILSQIELLRKKMHEVVDIYGLASPQALIASQHVDNALNEYNRLQFTVEEIAS' A
#
# COMPACT_ATOMS: atom_id res chain seq x y z
N MET A 1 0.96 5.78 21.23
CA MET A 1 0.82 6.34 19.86
C MET A 1 1.34 5.29 18.90
N ARG A 2 0.62 4.99 17.80
CA ARG A 2 1.17 4.11 16.75
C ARG A 2 2.22 4.90 15.97
N SER A 3 3.26 4.22 15.48
CA SER A 3 4.23 4.89 14.62
C SER A 3 3.59 5.16 13.25
N ARG A 4 4.06 6.18 12.53
CA ARG A 4 3.63 6.43 11.15
C ARG A 4 3.84 5.21 10.25
N LYS A 5 4.86 4.38 10.54
CA LYS A 5 5.11 3.11 9.84
C LYS A 5 3.97 2.11 10.07
N ASP A 6 3.51 1.94 11.31
CA ASP A 6 2.41 1.03 11.64
C ASP A 6 1.08 1.46 10.99
N GLU A 7 0.87 2.78 10.88
CA GLU A 7 -0.29 3.35 10.19
C GLU A 7 -0.28 3.04 8.70
N ILE A 8 0.87 3.22 8.04
CA ILE A 8 0.99 2.89 6.61
C ILE A 8 0.88 1.39 6.37
N LEU A 9 1.47 0.53 7.21
CA LEU A 9 1.29 -0.92 7.12
C LEU A 9 -0.19 -1.31 7.23
N SER A 10 -0.92 -0.71 8.16
CA SER A 10 -2.36 -0.93 8.30
C SER A 10 -3.13 -0.50 7.05
N GLN A 11 -2.71 0.61 6.42
CA GLN A 11 -3.31 1.09 5.17
C GLN A 11 -3.01 0.18 3.99
N ILE A 12 -1.77 -0.33 3.85
CA ILE A 12 -1.39 -1.30 2.81
C ILE A 12 -2.27 -2.54 2.91
N GLU A 13 -2.44 -3.09 4.12
CA GLU A 13 -3.26 -4.28 4.34
C GLU A 13 -4.74 -4.05 4.01
N LEU A 14 -5.28 -2.87 4.33
CA LEU A 14 -6.63 -2.49 3.94
C LEU A 14 -6.78 -2.39 2.42
N LEU A 15 -5.84 -1.73 1.75
CA LEU A 15 -5.87 -1.54 0.30
C LEU A 15 -5.71 -2.88 -0.44
N ARG A 16 -4.86 -3.79 0.06
CA ARG A 16 -4.69 -5.12 -0.51
C ARG A 16 -5.99 -5.93 -0.47
N LYS A 17 -6.70 -5.90 0.67
CA LYS A 17 -8.02 -6.57 0.79
C LYS A 17 -9.03 -5.99 -0.19
N LYS A 18 -9.13 -4.66 -0.28
CA LYS A 18 -10.01 -3.99 -1.25
C LYS A 18 -9.64 -4.33 -2.69
N MET A 19 -8.36 -4.43 -3.02
CA MET A 19 -7.92 -4.83 -4.36
C MET A 19 -8.38 -6.25 -4.68
N HIS A 20 -8.26 -7.20 -3.74
CA HIS A 20 -8.79 -8.55 -3.95
C HIS A 20 -10.29 -8.55 -4.17
N GLU A 21 -11.06 -7.81 -3.36
CA GLU A 21 -12.52 -7.66 -3.56
C GLU A 21 -12.85 -7.07 -4.95
N VAL A 22 -12.09 -6.08 -5.40
CA VAL A 22 -12.24 -5.49 -6.74
C VAL A 22 -11.90 -6.52 -7.84
N VAL A 23 -10.84 -7.31 -7.67
CA VAL A 23 -10.48 -8.36 -8.62
C VAL A 23 -11.56 -9.44 -8.68
N ASP A 24 -12.15 -9.81 -7.55
CA ASP A 24 -13.23 -10.80 -7.49
C ASP A 24 -14.50 -10.31 -8.19
N ILE A 25 -14.82 -9.01 -8.09
CA ILE A 25 -16.02 -8.42 -8.70
C ILE A 25 -15.84 -8.10 -10.18
N TYR A 26 -14.72 -7.48 -10.55
CA TYR A 26 -14.52 -6.90 -11.89
C TYR A 26 -13.54 -7.70 -12.76
N GLY A 27 -12.79 -8.63 -12.17
CA GLY A 27 -11.73 -9.37 -12.83
C GLY A 27 -10.37 -8.65 -12.77
N LEU A 28 -9.30 -9.45 -12.84
CA LEU A 28 -7.91 -8.99 -12.69
C LEU A 28 -7.49 -7.96 -13.75
N ALA A 29 -7.98 -8.11 -14.99
CA ALA A 29 -7.63 -7.22 -16.10
C ALA A 29 -8.51 -5.98 -16.20
N SER A 30 -9.41 -5.76 -15.23
CA SER A 30 -10.32 -4.61 -15.26
C SER A 30 -9.58 -3.30 -14.94
N PRO A 31 -10.04 -2.15 -15.49
CA PRO A 31 -9.55 -0.85 -15.08
C PRO A 31 -9.63 -0.60 -13.57
N GLN A 32 -10.65 -1.16 -12.91
CA GLN A 32 -10.85 -1.07 -11.47
C GLN A 32 -9.74 -1.79 -10.71
N ALA A 33 -9.37 -3.00 -11.14
CA ALA A 33 -8.28 -3.76 -10.55
C ALA A 33 -6.94 -3.02 -10.70
N LEU A 34 -6.70 -2.40 -11.87
CA LEU A 34 -5.51 -1.57 -12.11
C LEU A 34 -5.48 -0.33 -11.18
N ILE A 35 -6.59 0.37 -11.01
CA ILE A 35 -6.66 1.51 -10.09
C ILE A 35 -6.41 1.06 -8.65
N ALA A 36 -7.00 -0.07 -8.24
CA ALA A 36 -6.82 -0.61 -6.90
C ALA A 36 -5.36 -1.03 -6.65
N SER A 37 -4.68 -1.64 -7.63
CA SER A 37 -3.26 -1.99 -7.51
C SER A 37 -2.38 -0.74 -7.39
N GLN A 38 -2.67 0.31 -8.16
CA GLN A 38 -1.93 1.57 -8.08
C GLN A 38 -2.01 2.21 -6.67
N HIS A 39 -3.15 2.10 -5.99
CA HIS A 39 -3.26 2.57 -4.60
C HIS A 39 -2.40 1.75 -3.63
N VAL A 40 -2.35 0.43 -3.80
CA VAL A 40 -1.46 -0.44 -3.00
C VAL A 40 0.00 -0.06 -3.23
N ASP A 41 0.40 0.12 -4.49
CA ASP A 41 1.78 0.50 -4.85
C ASP A 41 2.18 1.86 -4.27
N ASN A 42 1.28 2.85 -4.30
CA ASN A 42 1.54 4.16 -3.71
C ASN A 42 1.80 4.08 -2.19
N ALA A 43 1.02 3.28 -1.47
CA ALA A 43 1.20 3.07 -0.04
C ALA A 43 2.50 2.31 0.28
N LEU A 44 2.84 1.29 -0.52
CA LEU A 44 4.12 0.58 -0.42
C LEU A 44 5.31 1.52 -0.65
N ASN A 45 5.21 2.39 -1.66
CA ASN A 45 6.24 3.38 -1.95
C ASN A 45 6.41 4.38 -0.80
N GLU A 46 5.34 4.80 -0.12
CA GLU A 46 5.45 5.65 1.06
C GLU A 46 6.11 4.92 2.24
N TYR A 47 5.74 3.66 2.48
CA TYR A 47 6.37 2.83 3.50
C TYR A 47 7.88 2.70 3.25
N ASN A 48 8.27 2.39 2.01
CA ASN A 48 9.67 2.28 1.60
C ASN A 48 10.43 3.58 1.85
N ARG A 49 9.85 4.73 1.48
CA ARG A 49 10.46 6.05 1.79
C ARG A 49 10.70 6.23 3.29
N LEU A 50 9.72 5.90 4.13
CA LEU A 50 9.91 5.97 5.59
C LEU A 50 10.95 4.97 6.12
N GLN A 51 11.18 3.86 5.42
CA GLN A 51 12.22 2.92 5.79
C GLN A 51 13.61 3.47 5.46
N PHE A 52 13.83 3.89 4.21
CA PHE A 52 15.12 4.39 3.76
C PHE A 52 15.53 5.74 4.39
N THR A 53 14.59 6.68 4.59
CA THR A 53 14.90 7.94 5.28
C THR A 53 15.34 7.72 6.73
N VAL A 54 14.84 6.68 7.40
CA VAL A 54 15.27 6.36 8.77
C VAL A 54 16.65 5.72 8.79
N GLU A 55 16.99 4.89 7.80
CA GLU A 55 18.31 4.26 7.66
C GLU A 55 19.41 5.27 7.28
N GLU A 56 19.10 6.25 6.42
CA GLU A 56 20.04 7.34 6.06
C GLU A 56 20.31 8.32 7.20
N ILE A 57 19.34 8.57 8.08
CA ILE A 57 19.54 9.44 9.27
C ILE A 57 20.30 8.70 10.38
N ALA A 58 20.20 7.37 10.42
CA ALA A 58 20.85 6.52 11.43
C ALA A 58 22.28 6.07 11.04
N SER A 59 22.72 6.38 9.81
CA SER A 59 24.07 6.10 9.28
C SER A 59 24.97 7.33 9.38
#